data_AF-A0A7X8UU69-F1
#
_entry.id   AF-A0A7X8UU69-F1
#
_cell.length_a   1.000
_cell.length_b   1.000
_cell.length_c   1.000
_cell.angle_alpha   90.00
_cell.angle_beta   90.00
_cell.angle_gamma   90.00
#
_symmetry.space_group_name_H-M   'P 1'
#
loop_
_entity.id
_entity.type
_entity.pdbx_description
1 polymer ?
#
loop_
_entity_poly.entity_id
_entity_poly.type
_entity_poly.pdbx_seq_one_letter_code
_entity_poly.pdbx_strand_id
1 'polypeptide(L)'
;NPRSTGSRIHVQKVLSSAATGQQDFGSGGGPTGPQRMLFGYTSRTDYIDSHGQSWRPGTEFIIRAGWMVDPVAVAWHTQPRQIMIAGTEDPELYRYGVHGKEFWIDFTVAPGTYYARLKFMELRRNDPQLRCVSVSVNGREMISNMDVAATAAQDVEPVRLVDETPSGKRPRTLGRRRAVDIVLNDLEPVNGIISIRFHNNFEGVAEIRAIEVGPGNGGEGAVPVSIPADSPPDSGE
;
A
#
# COMPACT_ATOMS: atom_id res chain seq x y z
N ASN A 1 -28.68 13.58 12.60
CA ASN A 1 -30.13 13.79 12.34
C ASN A 1 -30.58 15.02 13.13
N PRO A 2 -30.76 16.19 12.48
CA PRO A 2 -31.03 17.47 13.15
C PRO A 2 -32.48 17.66 13.64
N ARG A 3 -33.26 16.58 13.80
CA ARG A 3 -34.66 16.60 14.28
C ARG A 3 -34.90 15.87 15.60
N SER A 4 -33.86 15.60 16.41
CA SER A 4 -34.09 15.00 17.73
C SER A 4 -34.34 16.08 18.78
N THR A 5 -35.57 16.12 19.32
CA THR A 5 -35.97 17.00 20.45
C THR A 5 -35.92 16.28 21.80
N GLY A 6 -35.47 15.03 21.85
CA GLY A 6 -35.38 14.23 23.07
C GLY A 6 -33.97 14.18 23.66
N SER A 7 -33.80 14.69 24.87
CA SER A 7 -32.54 14.69 25.65
C SER A 7 -32.38 13.48 26.59
N ARG A 8 -33.16 12.41 26.40
CA ARG A 8 -33.10 11.22 27.26
C ARG A 8 -32.23 10.13 26.66
N ILE A 9 -31.03 9.97 27.21
CA ILE A 9 -30.17 8.82 26.97
C ILE A 9 -30.64 7.67 27.88
N HIS A 10 -30.86 6.49 27.31
CA HIS A 10 -31.20 5.29 28.06
C HIS A 10 -30.17 4.21 27.75
N VAL A 11 -29.69 3.52 28.78
CA VAL A 11 -28.90 2.31 28.60
C VAL A 11 -29.85 1.21 28.16
N GLN A 12 -29.87 0.90 26.86
CA GLN A 12 -30.76 -0.13 26.31
C GLN A 12 -30.36 -1.54 26.76
N LYS A 13 -29.05 -1.78 26.89
CA LYS A 13 -28.50 -3.05 27.38
C LYS A 13 -27.10 -2.82 27.91
N VAL A 14 -26.79 -3.44 29.05
CA VAL A 14 -25.41 -3.63 29.50
C VAL A 14 -25.01 -5.03 29.07
N LEU A 15 -23.95 -5.13 28.28
CA LEU A 15 -23.34 -6.40 27.93
C LEU A 15 -22.06 -6.52 28.75
N SER A 16 -21.93 -7.64 29.47
CA SER A 16 -20.71 -8.00 30.17
C SER A 16 -20.24 -9.37 29.70
N SER A 17 -18.93 -9.61 29.80
CA SER A 17 -18.31 -10.90 29.50
C SER A 17 -17.52 -11.36 30.72
N ALA A 18 -17.57 -12.65 31.03
CA ALA A 18 -16.73 -13.31 32.04
C ALA A 18 -15.38 -13.78 31.46
N ALA A 19 -15.07 -13.42 30.20
CA ALA A 19 -13.79 -13.72 29.59
C ALA A 19 -12.67 -13.07 30.39
N THR A 20 -11.91 -13.88 31.11
CA THR A 20 -10.58 -13.54 31.58
C THR A 20 -9.70 -13.42 30.34
N GLY A 21 -9.31 -12.20 29.98
CA GLY A 21 -8.40 -11.97 28.87
C GLY A 21 -7.05 -12.62 29.18
N GLN A 22 -6.87 -13.88 28.80
CA GLN A 22 -5.54 -14.37 28.48
C GLN A 22 -5.08 -13.62 27.22
N GLN A 23 -3.78 -13.40 27.05
CA GLN A 23 -3.21 -12.80 25.82
C GLN A 23 -3.42 -13.66 24.56
N ASP A 24 -4.31 -14.64 24.64
CA ASP A 24 -4.71 -15.50 23.54
C ASP A 24 -5.88 -14.82 22.83
N PHE A 25 -5.73 -14.70 21.51
CA PHE A 25 -6.65 -14.04 20.58
C PHE A 25 -8.12 -14.20 20.99
N GLY A 26 -8.85 -13.09 21.06
CA GLY A 26 -10.24 -13.06 21.49
C GLY A 26 -11.12 -14.05 20.72
N SER A 27 -12.17 -14.58 21.36
CA SER A 27 -13.02 -15.68 20.88
C SER A 27 -13.73 -15.45 19.53
N GLY A 28 -13.56 -14.29 18.91
CA GLY A 28 -14.19 -13.90 17.64
C GLY A 28 -13.47 -14.40 16.39
N GLY A 29 -12.34 -15.11 16.50
CA GLY A 29 -11.65 -15.75 15.38
C GLY A 29 -10.98 -14.80 14.38
N GLY A 30 -11.38 -13.52 14.30
CA GLY A 30 -10.87 -12.51 13.37
C GLY A 30 -11.19 -12.82 11.89
N PRO A 31 -11.01 -11.85 10.98
CA PRO A 31 -11.04 -12.14 9.55
C PRO A 31 -9.97 -13.17 9.19
N THR A 32 -10.37 -14.26 8.55
CA THR A 32 -9.48 -15.35 8.09
C THR A 32 -9.27 -15.39 6.58
N GLY A 33 -10.08 -14.64 5.82
CA GLY A 33 -9.97 -14.53 4.36
C GLY A 33 -9.10 -13.34 3.92
N PRO A 34 -8.71 -13.30 2.63
CA PRO A 34 -7.98 -12.16 2.08
C PRO A 34 -8.75 -10.85 2.22
N GLN A 35 -8.05 -9.81 2.66
CA GLN A 35 -8.53 -8.43 2.71
C GLN A 35 -7.85 -7.65 1.59
N ARG A 36 -8.65 -6.98 0.75
CA ARG A 36 -8.18 -6.27 -0.45
C ARG A 36 -8.68 -4.84 -0.46
N MET A 37 -7.74 -3.90 -0.49
CA MET A 37 -8.00 -2.46 -0.47
C MET A 37 -7.40 -1.80 -1.71
N LEU A 38 -8.21 -0.99 -2.40
CA LEU A 38 -7.83 -0.15 -3.52
C LEU A 38 -7.93 1.33 -3.10
N PHE A 39 -6.78 1.98 -2.88
CA PHE A 39 -6.73 3.31 -2.29
C PHE A 39 -7.02 4.40 -3.32
N GLY A 40 -7.72 5.47 -2.92
CA GLY A 40 -8.09 6.58 -3.81
C GLY A 40 -9.21 6.25 -4.82
N TYR A 41 -9.66 4.99 -4.90
CA TYR A 41 -10.83 4.60 -5.67
C TYR A 41 -12.12 4.98 -4.94
N THR A 42 -12.93 5.83 -5.58
CA THR A 42 -14.09 6.50 -4.94
C THR A 42 -15.44 5.90 -5.30
N SER A 43 -15.46 4.78 -6.02
CA SER A 43 -16.71 4.09 -6.34
C SER A 43 -17.40 3.55 -5.09
N ARG A 44 -18.70 3.31 -5.19
CA ARG A 44 -19.53 2.74 -4.12
C ARG A 44 -19.57 1.20 -4.15
N THR A 45 -18.98 0.60 -5.17
CA THR A 45 -18.91 -0.84 -5.35
C THR A 45 -17.46 -1.25 -5.50
N ASP A 46 -17.14 -2.45 -5.02
CA ASP A 46 -15.84 -3.06 -5.21
C ASP A 46 -15.46 -3.12 -6.69
N TYR A 47 -14.17 -3.01 -6.98
CA TYR A 47 -13.61 -3.35 -8.28
C TYR A 47 -13.40 -4.86 -8.33
N ILE A 48 -13.85 -5.51 -9.40
CA ILE A 48 -13.59 -6.95 -9.63
C ILE A 48 -12.48 -7.04 -10.67
N ASP A 49 -11.37 -7.69 -10.30
CA ASP A 49 -10.22 -7.87 -11.19
C ASP A 49 -10.43 -9.02 -12.21
N SER A 50 -9.49 -9.20 -13.13
CA SER A 50 -9.55 -10.24 -14.18
C SER A 50 -9.60 -11.66 -13.61
N HIS A 51 -9.19 -11.84 -12.35
CA HIS A 51 -9.19 -13.10 -11.61
C HIS A 51 -10.44 -13.26 -10.71
N GLY A 52 -11.41 -12.36 -10.83
CA GLY A 52 -12.66 -12.39 -10.06
C GLY A 52 -12.52 -11.97 -8.60
N GLN A 53 -11.38 -11.38 -8.20
CA GLN A 53 -11.17 -10.93 -6.83
C GLN A 53 -11.79 -9.55 -6.62
N SER A 54 -12.48 -9.41 -5.48
CA SER A 54 -13.13 -8.15 -5.08
C SER A 54 -12.17 -7.25 -4.32
N TRP A 55 -11.98 -6.02 -4.81
CA TRP A 55 -11.14 -4.97 -4.22
C TRP A 55 -12.00 -3.85 -3.69
N ARG A 56 -12.01 -3.68 -2.36
CA ARG A 56 -12.82 -2.65 -1.70
C ARG A 56 -12.15 -1.27 -1.80
N PRO A 57 -12.92 -0.18 -1.87
CA PRO A 57 -12.37 1.16 -1.64
C PRO A 57 -11.54 1.23 -0.35
N GLY A 58 -10.27 1.59 -0.47
CA GLY A 58 -9.32 1.65 0.65
C GLY A 58 -9.50 2.89 1.51
N THR A 59 -10.59 2.96 2.26
CA THR A 59 -10.94 4.08 3.16
C THR A 59 -10.27 4.02 4.53
N GLU A 60 -9.58 2.93 4.83
CA GLU A 60 -8.96 2.68 6.13
C GLU A 60 -7.44 2.88 6.02
N PHE A 61 -6.97 4.06 6.42
CA PHE A 61 -5.55 4.39 6.54
C PHE A 61 -5.36 5.48 7.60
N ILE A 62 -4.19 5.51 8.22
CA ILE A 62 -3.83 6.50 9.22
C ILE A 62 -2.69 7.35 8.67
N ILE A 63 -2.87 8.68 8.70
CA ILE A 63 -1.88 9.66 8.25
C ILE A 63 -1.85 10.86 9.19
N ARG A 64 -0.66 11.46 9.37
CA ARG A 64 -0.52 12.76 10.02
C ARG A 64 -0.57 13.87 8.97
N ALA A 65 -1.73 14.52 8.82
CA ALA A 65 -1.95 15.56 7.81
C ALA A 65 -1.67 17.00 8.29
N GLY A 66 -1.47 17.20 9.60
CA GLY A 66 -1.25 18.52 10.20
C GLY A 66 -2.54 19.20 10.69
N TRP A 67 -2.41 20.43 11.17
CA TRP A 67 -3.51 21.20 11.76
C TRP A 67 -4.48 21.71 10.68
N MET A 68 -5.79 21.51 10.88
CA MET A 68 -6.86 22.02 9.99
C MET A 68 -6.74 21.54 8.52
N VAL A 69 -6.14 20.37 8.32
CA VAL A 69 -6.04 19.74 7.00
C VAL A 69 -7.02 18.58 6.90
N ASP A 70 -7.75 18.48 5.78
CA ASP A 70 -8.52 17.29 5.45
C ASP A 70 -7.55 16.17 5.02
N PRO A 71 -7.36 15.11 5.84
CA PRO A 71 -6.38 14.07 5.57
C PRO A 71 -6.72 13.27 4.31
N VAL A 72 -8.00 13.10 3.98
CA VAL A 72 -8.40 12.37 2.78
C VAL A 72 -8.10 13.20 1.55
N ALA A 73 -8.45 14.49 1.56
CA ALA A 73 -8.24 15.38 0.41
C ALA A 73 -6.75 15.54 0.05
N VAL A 74 -5.85 15.54 1.05
CA VAL A 74 -4.40 15.69 0.80
C VAL A 74 -3.65 14.39 0.57
N ALA A 75 -4.17 13.25 1.06
CA ALA A 75 -3.49 11.97 0.97
C ALA A 75 -3.99 11.10 -0.18
N TRP A 76 -5.22 11.27 -0.65
CA TRP A 76 -5.74 10.47 -1.76
C TRP A 76 -5.41 11.05 -3.13
N HIS A 77 -4.98 10.16 -4.02
CA HIS A 77 -4.98 10.39 -5.46
C HIS A 77 -6.21 9.73 -6.07
N THR A 78 -7.26 10.53 -6.28
CA THR A 78 -8.55 10.05 -6.81
C THR A 78 -8.69 10.20 -8.31
N GLN A 79 -7.90 11.06 -8.95
CA GLN A 79 -7.91 11.20 -10.40
C GLN A 79 -7.11 10.07 -11.04
N PRO A 80 -7.67 9.34 -12.03
CA PRO A 80 -6.95 8.28 -12.72
C PRO A 80 -5.67 8.81 -13.36
N ARG A 81 -4.52 8.30 -12.92
CA ARG A 81 -3.20 8.82 -13.30
C ARG A 81 -2.79 8.46 -14.73
N GLN A 82 -3.31 7.37 -15.27
CA GLN A 82 -2.94 6.82 -16.57
C GLN A 82 -4.03 5.87 -17.08
N ILE A 83 -4.26 5.81 -18.39
CA ILE A 83 -5.25 4.88 -18.98
C ILE A 83 -4.62 3.50 -19.21
N MET A 84 -3.45 3.45 -19.85
CA MET A 84 -2.73 2.21 -20.12
C MET A 84 -1.55 2.04 -19.15
N ILE A 85 -1.59 0.98 -18.35
CA ILE A 85 -0.52 0.60 -17.42
C ILE A 85 0.07 -0.72 -17.91
N ALA A 86 1.37 -0.74 -18.19
CA ALA A 86 2.04 -1.94 -18.66
C ALA A 86 2.22 -2.95 -17.52
N GLY A 87 2.39 -4.24 -17.86
CA GLY A 87 2.71 -5.28 -16.87
C GLY A 87 1.53 -5.75 -16.02
N THR A 88 0.29 -5.42 -16.40
CA THR A 88 -0.92 -5.87 -15.72
C THR A 88 -2.09 -6.01 -16.69
N GLU A 89 -3.00 -6.93 -16.39
CA GLU A 89 -4.32 -7.03 -17.02
C GLU A 89 -5.37 -6.15 -16.33
N ASP A 90 -5.05 -5.66 -15.12
CA ASP A 90 -5.93 -4.92 -14.23
C ASP A 90 -5.39 -3.50 -13.98
N PRO A 91 -5.39 -2.62 -14.98
CA PRO A 91 -4.83 -1.28 -14.83
C PRO A 91 -5.51 -0.51 -13.69
N GLU A 92 -6.80 -0.72 -13.43
CA GLU A 92 -7.56 -0.01 -12.40
C GLU A 92 -6.92 -0.12 -11.00
N LEU A 93 -6.26 -1.24 -10.69
CA LEU A 93 -5.56 -1.46 -9.41
C LEU A 93 -4.37 -0.54 -9.18
N TYR A 94 -3.92 0.19 -10.20
CA TYR A 94 -2.69 1.00 -10.19
C TYR A 94 -2.94 2.48 -10.54
N ARG A 95 -4.19 2.90 -10.77
CA ARG A 95 -4.52 4.25 -11.29
C ARG A 95 -4.70 5.32 -10.21
N TYR A 96 -5.00 4.88 -8.99
CA TYR A 96 -5.30 5.70 -7.83
C TYR A 96 -4.25 5.49 -6.75
N GLY A 97 -4.40 6.08 -5.58
CA GLY A 97 -3.58 5.68 -4.44
C GLY A 97 -3.78 6.52 -3.21
N VAL A 98 -2.99 6.21 -2.19
CA VAL A 98 -2.77 7.04 -1.01
C VAL A 98 -1.29 7.35 -0.89
N HIS A 99 -0.95 8.57 -0.48
CA HIS A 99 0.42 9.02 -0.33
C HIS A 99 0.60 9.92 0.89
N GLY A 100 1.84 10.01 1.35
CA GLY A 100 2.23 10.86 2.47
C GLY A 100 3.71 10.75 2.77
N LYS A 101 4.23 11.64 3.62
CA LYS A 101 5.59 11.48 4.16
C LYS A 101 5.71 10.18 4.96
N GLU A 102 4.68 9.91 5.76
CA GLU A 102 4.49 8.67 6.52
C GLU A 102 2.98 8.42 6.68
N PHE A 103 2.56 7.17 6.48
CA PHE A 103 1.20 6.69 6.79
C PHE A 103 1.23 5.18 7.04
N TRP A 104 0.17 4.62 7.59
CA TRP A 104 0.06 3.17 7.79
C TRP A 104 -1.38 2.67 7.68
N ILE A 105 -1.51 1.37 7.49
CA ILE A 105 -2.78 0.65 7.41
C ILE A 105 -2.71 -0.54 8.38
N ASP A 106 -3.75 -0.70 9.19
CA ASP A 106 -3.86 -1.78 10.16
C ASP A 106 -4.89 -2.81 9.67
N PHE A 107 -4.44 -4.04 9.45
CA PHE A 107 -5.30 -5.16 9.06
C PHE A 107 -5.60 -6.01 10.29
N THR A 108 -6.87 -6.10 10.69
CA THR A 108 -7.29 -7.03 11.75
C THR A 108 -7.41 -8.43 11.19
N VAL A 109 -6.74 -9.40 11.82
CA VAL A 109 -6.65 -10.78 11.32
C VAL A 109 -6.70 -11.80 12.45
N ALA A 110 -7.11 -13.03 12.11
CA ALA A 110 -6.99 -14.20 12.97
C ALA A 110 -5.51 -14.54 13.25
N PRO A 111 -5.18 -15.27 14.34
CA PRO A 111 -3.87 -15.89 14.47
C PRO A 111 -3.55 -16.77 13.25
N GLY A 112 -2.31 -16.68 12.76
CA GLY A 112 -1.83 -17.44 11.62
C GLY A 112 -0.66 -16.75 10.93
N THR A 113 -0.12 -17.40 9.90
CA THR A 113 0.87 -16.84 8.98
C THR A 113 0.18 -16.22 7.78
N TYR A 114 0.63 -15.06 7.36
CA TYR A 114 0.04 -14.26 6.28
C TYR A 114 1.08 -13.79 5.28
N TYR A 115 0.60 -13.29 4.16
CA TYR A 115 1.35 -12.48 3.23
C TYR A 115 0.71 -11.10 3.07
N ALA A 116 1.49 -10.14 2.57
CA ALA A 116 1.01 -8.88 2.05
C ALA A 116 1.52 -8.67 0.62
N ARG A 117 0.60 -8.48 -0.33
CA ARG A 117 0.90 -8.08 -1.71
C ARG A 117 0.66 -6.58 -1.85
N LEU A 118 1.73 -5.85 -2.12
CA LEU A 118 1.76 -4.40 -2.22
C LEU A 118 1.86 -4.00 -3.70
N LYS A 119 0.86 -3.28 -4.20
CA LYS A 119 0.76 -2.90 -5.61
C LYS A 119 1.22 -1.46 -5.82
N PHE A 120 2.24 -1.27 -6.64
CA PHE A 120 2.86 0.02 -6.92
C PHE A 120 2.89 0.36 -8.42
N MET A 121 2.95 1.66 -8.71
CA MET A 121 3.23 2.20 -10.05
C MET A 121 3.77 3.62 -9.90
N GLU A 122 4.84 3.94 -10.62
CA GLU A 122 5.37 5.31 -10.69
C GLU A 122 5.12 5.93 -12.07
N LEU A 123 4.70 7.19 -12.06
CA LEU A 123 4.38 7.98 -13.24
C LEU A 123 5.34 9.17 -13.41
N ARG A 124 5.79 9.75 -12.32
CA ARG A 124 6.45 11.06 -12.27
C ARG A 124 7.88 10.97 -12.78
N ARG A 125 8.33 12.07 -13.40
CA ARG A 125 9.72 12.29 -13.81
C ARG A 125 10.39 13.20 -12.78
N ASN A 126 10.53 12.70 -11.56
CA ASN A 126 11.16 13.40 -10.46
C ASN A 126 12.41 12.64 -10.02
N ASP A 127 13.23 13.26 -9.18
CA ASP A 127 14.25 12.55 -8.41
C ASP A 127 13.62 11.32 -7.71
N PRO A 128 14.14 10.11 -7.95
CA PRO A 128 13.68 8.90 -7.29
C PRO A 128 13.72 8.97 -5.76
N GLN A 129 14.62 9.74 -5.16
CA GLN A 129 14.68 9.93 -3.70
C GLN A 129 13.39 10.54 -3.15
N LEU A 130 12.75 11.44 -3.90
CA LEU A 130 11.51 12.09 -3.48
C LEU A 130 10.29 11.16 -3.53
N ARG A 131 10.45 9.96 -4.08
CA ARG A 131 9.37 9.03 -4.42
C ARG A 131 9.62 7.59 -3.98
N CYS A 132 10.81 7.30 -3.47
CA CYS A 132 11.14 5.97 -2.99
C CYS A 132 10.28 5.60 -1.80
N VAL A 133 10.05 4.30 -1.63
CA VAL A 133 9.16 3.76 -0.59
C VAL A 133 9.94 2.83 0.31
N SER A 134 9.90 3.12 1.60
CA SER A 134 10.28 2.20 2.66
C SER A 134 9.03 1.64 3.32
N VAL A 135 9.05 0.35 3.65
CA VAL A 135 7.91 -0.37 4.24
C VAL A 135 8.36 -1.10 5.49
N SER A 136 7.64 -0.89 6.59
CA SER A 136 7.76 -1.70 7.79
C SER A 136 6.46 -2.42 8.10
N VAL A 137 6.56 -3.65 8.57
CA VAL A 137 5.44 -4.48 9.01
C VAL A 137 5.62 -4.77 10.49
N ASN A 138 4.62 -4.43 11.30
CA ASN A 138 4.66 -4.61 12.77
C ASN A 138 5.93 -4.03 13.42
N GLY A 139 6.42 -2.90 12.89
CA GLY A 139 7.61 -2.21 13.38
C GLY A 139 8.95 -2.73 12.83
N ARG A 140 8.96 -3.84 12.08
CA ARG A 140 10.16 -4.36 11.41
C ARG A 140 10.23 -3.83 9.97
N GLU A 141 11.35 -3.21 9.60
CA GLU A 141 11.59 -2.79 8.22
C GLU A 141 11.76 -4.01 7.30
N MET A 142 10.96 -4.04 6.24
CA MET A 142 10.93 -5.13 5.24
C MET A 142 11.43 -4.66 3.88
N ILE A 143 11.24 -3.36 3.56
CA ILE A 143 11.70 -2.72 2.33
C ILE A 143 12.34 -1.38 2.69
N SER A 144 13.53 -1.10 2.16
CA SER A 144 14.23 0.16 2.35
C SER A 144 14.43 0.91 1.04
N ASN A 145 14.02 2.18 0.99
CA ASN A 145 14.30 3.13 -0.09
C ASN A 145 14.03 2.59 -1.51
N MET A 146 12.96 1.83 -1.71
CA MET A 146 12.69 1.20 -3.00
C MET A 146 12.34 2.23 -4.07
N ASP A 147 13.11 2.23 -5.16
CA ASP A 147 12.79 2.93 -6.40
C ASP A 147 11.77 2.10 -7.19
N VAL A 148 10.51 2.55 -7.16
CA VAL A 148 9.38 1.86 -7.80
C VAL A 148 9.60 1.71 -9.31
N ALA A 149 10.13 2.73 -9.99
CA ALA A 149 10.35 2.68 -11.43
C ALA A 149 11.50 1.75 -11.80
N ALA A 150 12.61 1.78 -11.05
CA ALA A 150 13.71 0.84 -11.28
C ALA A 150 13.31 -0.61 -10.99
N THR A 151 12.50 -0.84 -9.95
CA THR A 151 11.97 -2.17 -9.61
C THR A 151 11.07 -2.70 -10.72
N ALA A 152 10.15 -1.88 -11.25
CA ALA A 152 9.26 -2.28 -12.34
C ALA A 152 10.00 -2.58 -13.67
N ALA A 153 11.21 -2.06 -13.87
CA ALA A 153 11.98 -2.22 -15.11
C ALA A 153 12.75 -3.56 -15.21
N GLN A 154 12.81 -4.35 -14.14
CA GLN A 154 13.64 -5.57 -14.06
C GLN A 154 13.23 -6.68 -15.03
N ASP A 155 11.98 -6.70 -15.48
CA ASP A 155 11.46 -7.73 -16.42
C ASP A 155 11.21 -7.18 -17.83
N VAL A 156 11.61 -5.94 -18.09
CA VAL A 156 11.46 -5.32 -19.42
C VAL A 156 12.74 -5.53 -20.21
N GLU A 157 12.67 -6.40 -21.22
CA GLU A 157 13.73 -6.47 -22.23
C GLU A 157 13.98 -5.07 -22.79
N PRO A 158 15.23 -4.57 -22.74
CA PRO A 158 15.54 -3.29 -23.35
C PRO A 158 15.23 -3.43 -24.85
N VAL A 159 14.17 -2.79 -25.32
CA VAL A 159 14.10 -2.35 -26.72
C VAL A 159 15.45 -1.73 -26.99
N ARG A 160 16.18 -2.14 -28.04
CA ARG A 160 17.52 -1.65 -28.37
C ARG A 160 17.54 -0.12 -28.38
N LEU A 161 17.72 0.46 -27.21
CA LEU A 161 17.88 1.88 -26.99
C LEU A 161 19.37 2.08 -27.17
N VAL A 162 19.70 2.98 -28.10
CA VAL A 162 21.07 3.31 -28.49
C VAL A 162 21.86 3.92 -27.32
N ASP A 163 21.19 4.23 -26.22
CA ASP A 163 21.78 4.75 -25.00
C ASP A 163 22.05 3.60 -24.02
N GLU A 164 23.16 2.90 -24.25
CA GLU A 164 23.81 2.12 -23.20
C GLU A 164 24.25 3.11 -22.10
N THR A 165 23.41 3.29 -21.07
CA THR A 165 23.83 3.97 -19.85
C THR A 165 25.11 3.30 -19.34
N PRO A 166 26.22 4.04 -19.12
CA PRO A 166 27.55 3.47 -18.86
C PRO A 166 27.65 2.52 -17.65
N SER A 167 26.62 2.48 -16.80
CA SER A 167 26.61 1.73 -15.54
C SER A 167 25.94 0.35 -15.59
N GLY A 168 25.49 -0.12 -16.76
CA GLY A 168 24.76 -1.40 -16.90
C GLY A 168 23.40 -1.44 -16.17
N LYS A 169 22.90 -0.30 -15.69
CA LYS A 169 21.57 -0.18 -15.07
C LYS A 169 20.52 0.02 -16.17
N ARG A 170 19.36 -0.64 -16.05
CA ARG A 170 18.26 -0.43 -17.00
C ARG A 170 17.68 0.99 -16.86
N PRO A 171 17.34 1.68 -17.96
CA PRO A 171 16.71 2.99 -17.88
C PRO A 171 15.41 2.94 -17.07
N ARG A 172 15.29 3.81 -16.05
CA ARG A 172 14.08 3.92 -15.21
C ARG A 172 12.84 4.27 -16.02
N THR A 173 13.01 4.91 -17.17
CA THR A 173 11.94 5.21 -18.13
C THR A 173 11.17 3.95 -18.56
N LEU A 174 11.80 2.77 -18.55
CA LEU A 174 11.16 1.50 -18.88
C LEU A 174 10.16 1.01 -17.83
N GLY A 175 10.38 1.34 -16.55
CA GLY A 175 9.48 0.96 -15.46
C GLY A 175 8.45 2.03 -15.09
N ARG A 176 8.55 3.25 -15.62
CA ARG A 176 7.50 4.26 -15.49
C ARG A 176 6.22 3.77 -16.18
N ARG A 177 5.04 4.04 -15.60
CA ARG A 177 3.71 3.60 -16.09
C ARG A 177 3.56 2.07 -16.18
N ARG A 178 4.35 1.33 -15.42
CA ARG A 178 4.29 -0.12 -15.32
C ARG A 178 3.88 -0.53 -13.91
N ALA A 179 3.01 -1.52 -13.82
CA ALA A 179 2.63 -2.15 -12.58
C ALA A 179 3.80 -2.95 -12.00
N VAL A 180 3.97 -2.89 -10.69
CA VAL A 180 4.89 -3.77 -9.96
C VAL A 180 4.30 -4.16 -8.63
N ASP A 181 4.40 -5.45 -8.30
CA ASP A 181 3.90 -6.02 -7.07
C ASP A 181 5.08 -6.50 -6.22
N ILE A 182 5.07 -6.13 -4.94
CA ILE A 182 5.97 -6.72 -3.94
C ILE A 182 5.16 -7.66 -3.07
N VAL A 183 5.66 -8.86 -2.81
CA VAL A 183 5.04 -9.82 -1.89
C VAL A 183 5.92 -9.98 -0.66
N LEU A 184 5.37 -9.69 0.50
CA LEU A 184 5.98 -9.94 1.80
C LEU A 184 5.32 -11.18 2.39
N ASN A 185 6.07 -12.27 2.52
CA ASN A 185 5.58 -13.53 3.09
C ASN A 185 5.94 -13.65 4.58
N ASP A 186 5.42 -14.69 5.22
CA ASP A 186 5.75 -15.10 6.59
C ASP A 186 5.48 -14.01 7.63
N LEU A 187 4.37 -13.27 7.43
CA LEU A 187 3.91 -12.23 8.33
C LEU A 187 3.08 -12.84 9.46
N GLU A 188 3.40 -12.44 10.69
CA GLU A 188 2.65 -12.84 11.88
C GLU A 188 1.97 -11.62 12.51
N PRO A 189 0.68 -11.73 12.91
CA PRO A 189 -0.02 -10.63 13.54
C PRO A 189 0.49 -10.38 14.96
N VAL A 190 0.60 -9.09 15.32
CA VAL A 190 0.86 -8.65 16.69
C VAL A 190 -0.45 -8.14 17.28
N ASN A 191 -0.93 -8.78 18.35
CA ASN A 191 -2.22 -8.47 18.99
C ASN A 191 -3.41 -8.47 18.00
N GLY A 192 -3.41 -9.41 17.04
CA GLY A 192 -4.46 -9.52 16.03
C GLY A 192 -4.37 -8.50 14.89
N ILE A 193 -3.23 -7.80 14.75
CA ILE A 193 -3.03 -6.77 13.73
C ILE A 193 -1.78 -7.06 12.91
N ILE A 194 -1.90 -6.90 11.59
CA ILE A 194 -0.77 -6.68 10.68
C ILE A 194 -0.77 -5.19 10.32
N SER A 195 0.15 -4.43 10.91
CA SER A 195 0.31 -3.00 10.66
C SER A 195 1.37 -2.79 9.59
N ILE A 196 0.99 -2.22 8.45
CA ILE A 196 1.89 -1.94 7.33
C ILE A 196 2.08 -0.44 7.23
N ARG A 197 3.30 0.02 7.48
CA ARG A 197 3.68 1.43 7.49
C ARG A 197 4.56 1.74 6.29
N PHE A 198 4.23 2.85 5.65
CA PHE A 198 4.92 3.38 4.48
C PHE A 198 5.53 4.72 4.82
N HIS A 199 6.78 4.93 4.43
CA HIS A 199 7.46 6.21 4.61
C HIS A 199 8.52 6.43 3.53
N ASN A 200 8.96 7.67 3.41
CA ASN A 200 10.11 8.05 2.60
C ASN A 200 11.22 8.52 3.57
N ASN A 201 12.43 7.97 3.45
CA ASN A 201 13.57 8.31 4.32
C ASN A 201 14.30 9.59 3.89
N PHE A 202 13.91 10.20 2.78
CA PHE A 202 14.39 11.49 2.32
C PHE A 202 13.28 12.54 2.54
N GLU A 203 13.35 13.68 1.86
CA GLU A 203 12.33 14.74 1.94
C GLU A 203 11.11 14.51 1.02
N GLY A 204 10.92 13.26 0.61
CA GLY A 204 9.89 12.84 -0.32
C GLY A 204 8.57 12.40 0.30
N VAL A 205 7.82 11.63 -0.48
CA VAL A 205 6.58 10.98 -0.05
C VAL A 205 6.54 9.53 -0.54
N ALA A 206 6.04 8.63 0.31
CA ALA A 206 5.69 7.28 -0.09
C ALA A 206 4.28 7.25 -0.70
N GLU A 207 4.01 6.27 -1.54
CA GLU A 207 2.69 6.06 -2.16
C GLU A 207 2.42 4.56 -2.37
N ILE A 208 1.17 4.15 -2.21
CA ILE A 208 0.68 2.80 -2.51
C ILE A 208 -0.62 2.88 -3.32
N ARG A 209 -0.82 1.93 -4.23
CA ARG A 209 -2.02 1.85 -5.08
C ARG A 209 -3.09 0.96 -4.45
N ALA A 210 -2.71 -0.26 -4.13
CA ALA A 210 -3.58 -1.27 -3.56
C ALA A 210 -2.79 -2.26 -2.69
N ILE A 211 -3.48 -2.90 -1.75
CA ILE A 211 -2.90 -3.90 -0.84
C ILE A 211 -3.85 -5.10 -0.75
N GLU A 212 -3.30 -6.30 -0.85
CA GLU A 212 -3.95 -7.53 -0.42
C GLU A 212 -3.18 -8.11 0.77
N VAL A 213 -3.89 -8.44 1.85
CA VAL A 213 -3.36 -9.21 2.98
C VAL A 213 -4.16 -10.50 3.07
N GLY A 214 -3.52 -11.66 2.99
CA GLY A 214 -4.19 -12.96 2.99
C GLY A 214 -3.42 -14.02 3.77
N PRO A 215 -4.09 -15.10 4.21
CA PRO A 215 -3.44 -16.18 4.94
C PRO A 215 -2.48 -16.97 4.04
N GLY A 216 -1.46 -17.57 4.65
CA GLY A 216 -0.48 -18.44 3.99
C GLY A 216 0.59 -17.67 3.21
N ASN A 217 1.06 -18.29 2.12
CA ASN A 217 2.09 -17.73 1.24
C ASN A 217 1.44 -17.06 0.02
N GLY A 218 1.86 -15.83 -0.27
CA GLY A 218 1.35 -15.01 -1.37
C GLY A 218 2.03 -15.26 -2.71
N GLY A 219 2.97 -16.20 -2.79
CA GLY A 219 3.81 -16.45 -3.96
C GLY A 219 4.95 -15.45 -4.08
N GLU A 220 5.40 -15.25 -5.32
CA GLU A 220 6.51 -14.36 -5.66
C GLU A 220 6.02 -12.94 -5.97
N GLY A 221 6.91 -11.98 -5.73
CA GLY A 221 6.80 -10.58 -6.15
C GLY A 221 8.13 -10.08 -6.68
N ALA A 222 8.16 -8.88 -7.23
CA ALA A 222 9.40 -8.27 -7.72
C ALA A 222 10.38 -8.05 -6.56
N VAL A 223 11.69 -8.05 -6.88
CA VAL A 223 12.76 -7.80 -5.91
C VAL A 223 13.02 -6.29 -5.83
N PRO A 224 12.80 -5.63 -4.68
CA PRO A 224 12.99 -4.19 -4.55
C PRO A 224 14.37 -3.72 -5.01
N VAL A 225 14.40 -2.70 -5.87
CA VAL A 225 15.63 -1.97 -6.23
C VAL A 225 15.76 -0.76 -5.31
N SER A 226 16.69 -0.81 -4.36
CA SER A 226 16.87 0.25 -3.36
C SER A 226 17.81 1.36 -3.81
N ILE A 227 17.50 2.58 -3.37
CA ILE A 227 18.40 3.73 -3.46
C ILE A 227 19.31 3.76 -2.22
N PRO A 228 20.65 3.78 -2.38
CA PRO A 228 21.57 3.95 -1.25
C PRO A 228 21.31 5.27 -0.51
N ALA A 229 21.37 5.24 0.82
CA ALA A 229 21.06 6.41 1.67
C ALA A 229 21.93 7.64 1.36
N ASP A 230 23.20 7.45 1.00
CA ASP A 230 24.15 8.52 0.72
C ASP A 230 24.19 8.95 -0.76
N SER A 231 23.20 8.53 -1.57
CA SER A 231 23.17 8.90 -2.99
C SER A 231 22.95 10.41 -3.15
N PRO A 232 23.64 11.11 -4.07
CA PRO A 232 23.30 12.49 -4.38
C PRO A 232 21.92 12.57 -5.06
N PRO A 233 21.21 13.71 -4.94
CA PRO A 233 19.96 13.94 -5.67
C PRO A 233 20.14 13.73 -7.17
N ASP A 234 19.19 13.06 -7.80
CA ASP A 234 19.18 12.81 -9.24
C ASP A 234 18.30 13.85 -9.94
N SER A 235 18.83 14.57 -10.93
CA SER A 235 18.10 15.58 -11.69
C SER A 235 16.94 15.04 -12.55
N GLY A 236 16.73 13.72 -12.56
CA GLY A 236 15.53 13.11 -13.13
C GLY A 236 15.48 13.21 -14.65
N GLU A 237 16.33 12.45 -15.34
CA GLU A 237 16.21 12.23 -16.79
C GLU A 237 15.01 11.31 -17.17
#